data_AF-A0A438DCL0-F1
#
_entry.id   AF-A0A438DCL0-F1
#
_cell.length_a   1.000
_cell.length_b   1.000
_cell.length_c   1.000
_cell.angle_alpha   90.00
_cell.angle_beta   90.00
_cell.angle_gamma   90.00
#
_symmetry.space_group_name_H-M   'P 1'
#
loop_
_entity.id
_entity.type
_entity.pdbx_description
1 polymer ?
#
loop_
_entity_poly.entity_id
_entity_poly.type
_entity_poly.pdbx_seq_one_letter_code
_entity_poly.pdbx_strand_id
1 'polypeptide(L)'
;MDLPPGCMVSEKQCQKVCKLKKSLYGLKQSLRAWFGRFTKSMRAFGYRQSNSDHTLFLKKQHGKITTLIVYVDDMVVTGNDPEKRKALQNYLSREFKMKDLGPLKYFLRIEVSRSSEGIFLSQRKYALDILQETGMSGCQPINTPIEEGLKLCVEPNQVSIDKRRYQRLVGRLMYLAHTRPDLAYALSVVSQYMHNPGEQHMNAVMHILRYLKNAPGKGILFAKNVNHQSIEVYTDADWAGAVDDRRSTSSYFTFVGCNLVTWKSKK
;
A
#
# COMPACT_ATOMS: atom_id res chain seq x y z
N MET A 1 -1.44 27.48 -23.34
CA MET A 1 -0.16 26.96 -22.80
C MET A 1 0.70 28.19 -22.67
N ASP A 2 0.71 28.79 -21.49
CA ASP A 2 1.42 30.04 -21.28
C ASP A 2 2.91 29.77 -21.10
N LEU A 3 3.74 30.76 -21.46
CA LEU A 3 5.18 30.62 -21.35
C LEU A 3 5.59 30.51 -19.87
N PRO A 4 6.60 29.68 -19.54
CA PRO A 4 7.06 29.53 -18.17
C PRO A 4 7.62 30.85 -17.60
N PRO A 5 7.51 31.08 -16.28
CA PRO A 5 8.05 32.27 -15.62
C PRO A 5 9.56 32.43 -15.91
N GLY A 6 9.95 33.62 -16.38
CA GLY A 6 11.35 33.93 -16.74
C GLY A 6 11.65 33.92 -18.24
N CYS A 7 10.69 33.55 -19.10
CA CYS A 7 10.84 33.63 -20.55
C CYS A 7 10.38 35.01 -21.05
N MET A 8 11.30 35.98 -21.20
CA MET A 8 10.99 37.28 -21.79
C MET A 8 10.89 37.17 -23.31
N VAL A 9 9.68 37.26 -23.85
CA VAL A 9 9.44 37.21 -25.29
C VAL A 9 8.54 38.39 -25.70
N SER A 10 8.89 39.10 -26.77
CA SER A 10 8.11 40.25 -27.24
C SER A 10 6.69 39.86 -27.69
N GLU A 11 5.71 40.75 -27.50
CA GLU A 11 4.27 40.51 -27.74
C GLU A 11 3.94 39.95 -29.14
N LYS A 12 4.81 40.17 -30.15
CA LYS A 12 4.69 39.60 -31.50
C LYS A 12 4.98 38.09 -31.60
N GLN A 13 5.35 37.43 -30.50
CA GLN A 13 5.70 35.99 -30.48
C GLN A 13 4.75 35.13 -29.63
N CYS A 14 3.59 35.65 -29.25
CA CYS A 14 2.57 34.95 -28.44
C CYS A 14 2.01 33.64 -29.04
N GLN A 15 2.41 33.25 -30.25
CA GLN A 15 2.03 31.99 -30.90
C GLN A 15 3.16 30.96 -31.02
N LYS A 16 4.29 31.13 -30.31
CA LYS A 16 5.37 30.14 -30.35
C LYS A 16 5.08 28.95 -29.44
N VAL A 17 4.99 27.77 -30.02
CA VAL A 17 4.92 26.49 -29.28
C VAL A 17 6.32 25.92 -29.06
N CYS A 18 6.61 25.46 -27.84
CA CYS A 18 7.90 24.82 -27.54
C CYS A 18 7.83 23.31 -27.83
N LYS A 19 8.76 22.79 -28.64
CA LYS A 19 8.92 21.35 -28.83
C LYS A 19 9.67 20.75 -27.65
N LEU A 20 8.99 19.91 -26.88
CA LEU A 20 9.58 19.21 -25.76
C LEU A 20 10.58 18.14 -26.26
N LYS A 21 11.87 18.28 -25.91
CA LYS A 21 12.93 17.31 -26.27
C LYS A 21 13.14 16.20 -25.23
N LYS A 22 12.66 16.39 -24.00
CA LYS A 22 12.77 15.43 -22.87
C LYS A 22 11.46 15.41 -22.08
N SER A 23 11.11 14.28 -21.49
CA SER A 23 9.92 14.15 -20.65
C SER A 23 9.90 15.17 -19.50
N LEU A 24 8.80 15.92 -19.36
CA LEU A 24 8.58 16.90 -18.30
C LEU A 24 7.73 16.29 -17.17
N TYR A 25 8.02 16.64 -15.92
CA TYR A 25 7.15 16.25 -14.80
C TYR A 25 5.70 16.68 -15.04
N GLY A 26 4.73 15.87 -14.61
CA GLY A 26 3.30 16.12 -14.78
C GLY A 26 2.69 15.61 -16.10
N LEU A 27 3.49 15.23 -17.11
CA LEU A 27 2.95 14.58 -18.30
C LEU A 27 2.66 13.11 -18.02
N LYS A 28 1.52 12.62 -18.53
CA LYS A 28 1.10 11.20 -18.46
C LYS A 28 2.19 10.23 -18.96
N GLN A 29 3.01 10.67 -19.92
CA GLN A 29 4.05 9.85 -20.55
C GLN A 29 5.38 9.84 -19.76
N SER A 30 5.60 10.81 -18.88
CA SER A 30 6.91 11.03 -18.27
C SER A 30 7.31 9.95 -17.30
N LEU A 31 6.38 9.46 -16.49
CA LEU A 31 6.62 8.32 -15.59
C LEU A 31 7.02 7.07 -16.36
N ARG A 32 6.35 6.80 -17.49
CA ARG A 32 6.69 5.67 -18.36
C ARG A 32 8.06 5.83 -18.99
N ALA A 33 8.40 7.02 -19.49
CA ALA A 33 9.69 7.30 -20.09
C ALA A 33 10.84 7.18 -19.05
N TRP A 34 10.61 7.71 -17.85
CA TRP A 34 11.53 7.60 -16.72
C TRP A 34 11.76 6.13 -16.33
N PHE A 35 10.68 5.36 -16.12
CA PHE A 35 10.77 3.96 -15.76
C PHE A 35 11.43 3.11 -16.86
N GLY A 36 11.17 3.45 -18.13
CA GLY A 36 11.84 2.84 -19.28
C GLY A 36 13.35 3.10 -19.30
N ARG A 37 13.79 4.34 -19.02
CA ARG A 37 15.22 4.68 -18.87
C ARG A 37 15.83 3.94 -17.69
N PHE A 38 15.15 3.92 -16.55
CA PHE A 38 15.59 3.23 -15.34
C PHE A 38 15.79 1.73 -15.59
N THR A 39 14.80 1.07 -16.19
CA THR A 39 14.86 -0.35 -16.53
C THR A 39 16.04 -0.67 -17.46
N LYS A 40 16.29 0.17 -18.48
CA LYS A 40 17.44 0.00 -19.38
C LYS A 40 18.78 0.10 -18.65
N SER A 41 18.93 1.10 -17.79
CA SER A 41 20.14 1.30 -16.97
C SER A 41 20.37 0.12 -16.02
N MET A 42 19.32 -0.34 -15.31
CA MET A 42 19.42 -1.49 -14.40
C MET A 42 19.81 -2.79 -15.13
N ARG A 43 19.24 -3.04 -16.31
CA ARG A 43 19.61 -4.19 -17.14
C ARG A 43 21.07 -4.12 -17.61
N ALA A 44 21.54 -2.93 -18.04
CA ALA A 44 22.93 -2.71 -18.41
C ALA A 44 23.88 -2.94 -17.22
N PHE A 45 23.46 -2.60 -16.00
CA PHE A 45 24.22 -2.85 -14.78
C PHE A 45 24.15 -4.32 -14.29
N GLY A 46 23.45 -5.18 -15.02
CA GLY A 46 23.37 -6.63 -14.76
C GLY A 46 22.28 -7.05 -13.78
N TYR A 47 21.26 -6.22 -13.55
CA TYR A 47 20.06 -6.63 -12.82
C TYR A 47 19.02 -7.22 -13.77
N ARG A 48 18.29 -8.24 -13.29
CA ARG A 48 17.16 -8.83 -14.00
C ARG A 48 15.86 -8.31 -13.40
N GLN A 49 14.98 -7.83 -14.24
CA GLN A 49 13.62 -7.46 -13.84
C GLN A 49 12.82 -8.72 -13.56
N SER A 50 12.02 -8.73 -12.49
CA SER A 50 11.14 -9.85 -12.19
C SER A 50 9.94 -9.87 -13.14
N ASN A 51 9.47 -11.08 -13.46
CA ASN A 51 8.26 -11.28 -14.24
C ASN A 51 7.00 -11.18 -13.36
N SER A 52 7.13 -11.47 -12.07
CA SER A 52 6.02 -11.40 -11.11
C SER A 52 5.72 -9.96 -10.70
N ASP A 53 6.75 -9.11 -10.63
CA ASP A 53 6.62 -7.69 -10.35
C ASP A 53 7.64 -6.92 -11.21
N HIS A 54 7.15 -6.14 -12.17
CA HIS A 54 8.03 -5.39 -13.06
C HIS A 54 8.83 -4.29 -12.35
N THR A 55 8.43 -3.87 -11.15
CA THR A 55 9.17 -2.89 -10.36
C THR A 55 10.30 -3.50 -9.52
N LEU A 56 10.36 -4.83 -9.46
CA LEU A 56 11.35 -5.59 -8.72
C LEU A 56 12.54 -5.97 -9.63
N PHE A 57 13.74 -5.61 -9.19
CA PHE A 57 15.01 -5.92 -9.85
C PHE A 57 15.86 -6.79 -8.94
N LEU A 58 16.39 -7.89 -9.49
CA LEU A 58 17.15 -8.90 -8.77
C LEU A 58 18.52 -9.09 -9.42
N LYS A 59 19.57 -9.17 -8.60
CA LYS A 59 20.90 -9.59 -9.01
C LYS A 59 21.39 -10.69 -8.08
N LYS A 60 21.65 -11.87 -8.65
CA LYS A 60 22.18 -13.04 -7.95
C LYS A 60 23.56 -13.38 -8.50
N GLN A 61 24.57 -13.48 -7.65
CA GLN A 61 25.88 -14.02 -8.03
C GLN A 61 26.55 -14.67 -6.82
N HIS A 62 27.16 -15.85 -7.00
CA HIS A 62 27.91 -16.58 -5.97
C HIS A 62 27.13 -16.74 -4.65
N GLY A 63 25.86 -17.13 -4.70
CA GLY A 63 24.99 -17.28 -3.51
C GLY A 63 24.55 -15.97 -2.85
N LYS A 64 25.05 -14.82 -3.31
CA LYS A 64 24.65 -13.50 -2.82
C LYS A 64 23.52 -12.92 -3.68
N ILE A 65 22.57 -12.26 -3.03
CA ILE A 65 21.40 -11.63 -3.63
C ILE A 65 21.32 -10.15 -3.27
N THR A 66 21.06 -9.33 -4.27
CA THR A 66 20.66 -7.93 -4.10
C THR A 66 19.33 -7.71 -4.80
N THR A 67 18.41 -7.10 -4.07
CA THR A 67 17.04 -6.84 -4.48
C THR A 67 16.78 -5.35 -4.39
N LEU A 68 16.23 -4.80 -5.47
CA LEU A 68 15.83 -3.41 -5.57
C LEU A 68 14.36 -3.35 -5.99
N ILE A 69 13.53 -2.65 -5.22
CA ILE A 69 12.15 -2.33 -5.58
C ILE A 69 12.06 -0.84 -5.82
N VAL A 70 11.32 -0.44 -6.85
CA VAL A 70 11.15 0.95 -7.24
C VAL A 70 9.67 1.31 -7.31
N TYR A 71 9.26 2.30 -6.53
CA TYR A 71 7.92 2.86 -6.60
C TYR A 71 8.01 4.34 -6.93
N VAL A 72 7.75 4.70 -8.18
CA VAL A 72 7.90 6.07 -8.68
C VAL A 72 9.30 6.57 -8.33
N ASP A 73 9.43 7.59 -7.47
CA ASP A 73 10.72 8.18 -7.11
C ASP A 73 11.37 7.51 -5.88
N ASP A 74 10.64 6.65 -5.17
CA ASP A 74 11.12 5.96 -3.97
C ASP A 74 11.72 4.60 -4.33
N MET A 75 12.89 4.29 -3.76
CA MET A 75 13.61 3.06 -4.01
C MET A 75 13.97 2.35 -2.71
N VAL A 76 13.75 1.04 -2.66
CA VAL A 76 14.14 0.19 -1.53
C VAL A 76 15.16 -0.83 -1.99
N VAL A 77 16.34 -0.80 -1.38
CA VAL A 77 17.43 -1.75 -1.64
C VAL A 77 17.62 -2.66 -0.44
N THR A 78 17.60 -3.96 -0.69
CA THR A 78 17.93 -4.99 0.31
C THR A 78 18.83 -6.07 -0.30
N GLY A 79 19.48 -6.87 0.54
CA GLY A 79 20.41 -7.90 0.09
C GLY A 79 21.38 -8.33 1.18
N ASN A 80 22.00 -9.49 0.98
CA ASN A 80 22.98 -10.08 1.90
C ASN A 80 24.43 -9.70 1.57
N ASP A 81 24.64 -8.74 0.66
CA ASP A 81 25.96 -8.27 0.23
C ASP A 81 26.10 -6.74 0.37
N PRO A 82 26.70 -6.25 1.48
CA PRO A 82 26.89 -4.83 1.71
C PRO A 82 27.71 -4.14 0.61
N GLU A 83 28.70 -4.82 0.03
CA GLU A 83 29.56 -4.26 -1.02
C GLU A 83 28.78 -4.02 -2.31
N LYS A 84 27.97 -5.01 -2.74
CA LYS A 84 27.11 -4.84 -3.93
C LYS A 84 26.02 -3.81 -3.73
N ARG A 85 25.49 -3.68 -2.52
CA ARG A 85 24.55 -2.59 -2.19
C ARG A 85 25.22 -1.23 -2.34
N LYS A 86 26.43 -1.06 -1.83
CA LYS A 86 27.21 0.19 -1.98
C LYS A 86 27.56 0.46 -3.44
N ALA A 87 27.95 -0.56 -4.20
CA ALA A 87 28.21 -0.45 -5.63
C ALA A 87 26.96 -0.04 -6.42
N LEU A 88 25.80 -0.62 -6.11
CA LEU A 88 24.51 -0.22 -6.69
C LEU A 88 24.18 1.23 -6.37
N GLN A 89 24.34 1.64 -5.12
CA GLN A 89 24.06 3.01 -4.69
C GLN A 89 24.94 4.03 -5.41
N ASN A 90 26.24 3.74 -5.54
CA ASN A 90 27.19 4.57 -6.29
C ASN A 90 26.82 4.64 -7.78
N TYR A 91 26.42 3.52 -8.37
CA TYR A 91 25.97 3.48 -9.77
C TYR A 91 24.72 4.35 -9.97
N LEU A 92 23.70 4.16 -9.14
CA LEU A 92 22.45 4.91 -9.23
C LEU A 92 22.66 6.40 -9.00
N SER A 93 23.55 6.79 -8.07
CA SER A 93 23.85 8.20 -7.79
C SER A 93 24.63 8.90 -8.92
N ARG A 94 25.32 8.15 -9.77
CA ARG A 94 25.98 8.67 -10.99
C ARG A 94 24.98 8.83 -12.13
N GLU A 95 24.10 7.85 -12.32
CA GLU A 95 23.13 7.84 -13.43
C GLU A 95 21.90 8.72 -13.17
N PHE A 96 21.48 8.81 -11.92
CA PHE A 96 20.25 9.48 -11.49
C PHE A 96 20.53 10.42 -10.33
N LYS A 97 19.87 11.59 -10.36
CA LYS A 97 19.88 12.50 -9.22
C LYS A 97 19.03 11.90 -8.10
N MET A 98 19.67 11.32 -7.10
CA MET A 98 19.01 10.70 -5.95
C MET A 98 19.66 11.12 -4.64
N LYS A 99 18.93 10.93 -3.54
CA LYS A 99 19.40 11.15 -2.17
C LYS A 99 19.28 9.85 -1.40
N ASP A 100 20.33 9.48 -0.67
CA ASP A 100 20.24 8.40 0.30
C ASP A 100 19.52 8.89 1.56
N LEU A 101 18.47 8.16 1.95
CA LEU A 101 17.68 8.43 3.15
C LEU A 101 18.14 7.56 4.34
N GLY A 102 19.15 6.70 4.14
CA GLY A 102 19.67 5.80 5.14
C GLY A 102 18.75 4.59 5.38
N PRO A 103 18.69 4.07 6.62
CA PRO A 103 17.81 2.95 6.94
C PRO A 103 16.35 3.26 6.61
N LEU A 104 15.65 2.29 6.01
CA LEU A 104 14.22 2.41 5.69
C LEU A 104 13.42 2.67 6.97
N LYS A 105 12.84 3.87 7.09
CA LYS A 105 11.95 4.27 8.19
C LYS A 105 10.51 4.48 7.74
N TYR A 106 10.32 4.81 6.46
CA TYR A 106 9.01 5.12 5.90
C TYR A 106 9.00 4.79 4.40
N PHE A 107 7.98 4.08 3.93
CA PHE A 107 7.79 3.77 2.52
C PHE A 107 6.31 3.57 2.26
N LEU A 108 5.73 4.21 1.23
CA LEU A 108 4.31 4.06 0.90
C LEU A 108 3.39 4.22 2.11
N ARG A 109 3.59 5.28 2.91
CA ARG A 109 2.81 5.52 4.14
C ARG A 109 2.86 4.41 5.20
N ILE A 110 3.81 3.48 5.07
CA ILE A 110 4.10 2.45 6.05
C ILE A 110 5.37 2.88 6.80
N GLU A 111 5.23 2.99 8.12
CA GLU A 111 6.31 3.21 9.06
C GLU A 111 7.03 1.88 9.31
N VAL A 112 8.36 1.92 9.30
CA VAL A 112 9.22 0.75 9.47
C VAL A 112 10.14 0.99 10.65
N SER A 113 9.95 0.19 11.69
CA SER A 113 10.80 0.16 12.88
C SER A 113 11.61 -1.12 12.89
N ARG A 114 12.87 -1.05 13.34
CA ARG A 114 13.74 -2.22 13.48
C ARG A 114 14.16 -2.38 14.94
N SER A 115 14.09 -3.60 15.44
CA SER A 115 14.57 -3.99 16.76
C SER A 115 15.44 -5.25 16.66
N SER A 116 15.97 -5.72 17.79
CA SER A 116 16.63 -7.02 17.89
C SER A 116 15.69 -8.19 17.56
N GLU A 117 14.39 -8.02 17.82
CA GLU A 117 13.35 -9.03 17.56
C GLU A 117 13.02 -9.14 16.07
N GLY A 118 13.07 -8.03 15.32
CA GLY A 118 12.71 -8.05 13.91
C GLY A 118 12.39 -6.69 13.30
N ILE A 119 11.56 -6.71 12.25
CA ILE A 119 11.09 -5.52 11.54
C ILE A 119 9.60 -5.36 11.84
N PHE A 120 9.22 -4.23 12.43
CA PHE A 120 7.82 -3.90 12.69
C PHE A 120 7.31 -2.90 11.64
N LEU A 121 6.20 -3.25 10.99
CA LEU A 121 5.49 -2.41 10.04
C LEU A 121 4.22 -1.86 10.67
N SER A 122 4.03 -0.55 10.62
CA SER A 122 2.80 0.09 11.11
C SER A 122 2.37 1.22 10.20
N GLN A 123 1.13 1.67 10.35
CA GLN A 123 0.57 2.81 9.64
C GLN A 123 -0.05 3.79 10.63
N ARG A 124 0.66 4.04 11.75
CA ARG A 124 0.13 4.82 12.88
C ARG A 124 -0.32 6.21 12.45
N LYS A 125 0.53 6.97 11.76
CA LYS A 125 0.18 8.29 11.27
C LYS A 125 -1.06 8.25 10.37
N TYR A 126 -1.10 7.30 9.45
CA TYR A 126 -2.22 7.15 8.52
C TYR A 126 -3.55 6.82 9.23
N ALA A 127 -3.51 5.97 10.26
CA ALA A 127 -4.66 5.68 11.10
C ALA A 127 -5.17 6.92 11.86
N LEU A 128 -4.24 7.71 12.44
CA LEU A 128 -4.58 8.96 13.12
C LEU A 128 -5.16 10.00 12.16
N ASP A 129 -4.61 10.14 10.96
CA ASP A 129 -5.12 11.04 9.92
C ASP A 129 -6.56 10.65 9.52
N ILE A 130 -6.87 9.36 9.40
CA ILE A 130 -8.24 8.88 9.15
C ILE A 130 -9.18 9.28 10.29
N LEU A 131 -8.76 9.07 11.55
CA LEU A 131 -9.58 9.40 12.72
C LEU A 131 -9.81 10.92 12.83
N GLN A 132 -8.81 11.74 12.55
CA GLN A 132 -8.92 13.19 12.58
C GLN A 132 -9.85 13.70 11.49
N GLU A 133 -9.67 13.25 10.24
CA GLU A 133 -10.51 13.68 9.11
C GLU A 133 -11.98 13.28 9.26
N THR A 134 -12.26 12.21 10.01
CA THR A 134 -13.63 11.72 10.26
C THR A 134 -14.27 12.29 11.53
N GLY A 135 -13.53 13.09 12.30
CA GLY A 135 -13.99 13.58 13.61
C GLY A 135 -14.03 12.48 14.69
N MET A 136 -13.41 11.32 14.45
CA MET A 136 -13.44 10.16 15.35
C MET A 136 -12.31 10.15 16.37
N SER A 137 -11.43 11.16 16.40
CA SER A 137 -10.36 11.27 17.40
C SER A 137 -10.89 11.28 18.85
N GLY A 138 -12.11 11.78 19.09
CA GLY A 138 -12.76 11.84 20.40
C GLY A 138 -13.67 10.65 20.75
N CYS A 139 -13.92 9.71 19.84
CA CYS A 139 -14.94 8.67 20.03
C CYS A 139 -14.60 7.67 21.16
N GLN A 140 -15.59 7.00 21.74
CA GLN A 140 -15.33 5.87 22.64
C GLN A 140 -14.87 4.64 21.82
N PRO A 141 -13.71 4.04 22.15
CA PRO A 141 -13.20 2.92 21.37
C PRO A 141 -13.99 1.63 21.62
N ILE A 142 -13.90 0.67 20.69
CA ILE A 142 -14.55 -0.66 20.76
C ILE A 142 -13.51 -1.76 20.52
N ASN A 143 -13.70 -2.93 21.14
CA ASN A 143 -12.74 -4.04 21.14
C ASN A 143 -12.81 -4.97 19.92
N THR A 144 -13.87 -4.90 19.12
CA THR A 144 -14.05 -5.73 17.92
C THR A 144 -14.13 -4.86 16.66
N PRO A 145 -13.62 -5.34 15.51
CA PRO A 145 -13.69 -4.59 14.25
C PRO A 145 -15.08 -4.62 13.61
N ILE A 146 -15.90 -5.61 13.95
CA ILE A 146 -17.27 -5.79 13.49
C ILE A 146 -18.07 -6.44 14.62
N GLU A 147 -19.38 -6.21 14.65
CA GLU A 147 -20.29 -6.84 15.61
C GLU A 147 -20.50 -8.32 15.28
N GLU A 148 -20.55 -9.15 16.31
CA GLU A 148 -20.80 -10.58 16.16
C GLU A 148 -22.22 -10.81 15.61
N GLY A 149 -22.34 -11.69 14.61
CA GLY A 149 -23.62 -11.96 13.96
C GLY A 149 -24.16 -10.81 13.10
N LEU A 150 -23.40 -9.73 12.87
CA LEU A 150 -23.84 -8.61 12.04
C LEU A 150 -24.13 -9.08 10.62
N LYS A 151 -25.39 -8.95 10.22
CA LYS A 151 -25.89 -9.25 8.89
C LYS A 151 -26.26 -7.95 8.19
N LEU A 152 -25.37 -7.49 7.32
CA LEU A 152 -25.66 -6.37 6.43
C LEU A 152 -26.43 -6.88 5.21
N CYS A 153 -27.35 -6.06 4.71
CA CYS A 153 -28.16 -6.34 3.52
C CYS A 153 -28.58 -5.03 2.85
N VAL A 154 -28.99 -5.11 1.58
CA VAL A 154 -29.55 -3.94 0.88
C VAL A 154 -31.06 -3.90 1.11
N GLU A 155 -31.54 -2.94 1.89
CA GLU A 155 -32.98 -2.75 2.08
C GLU A 155 -33.61 -1.98 0.91
N PRO A 156 -34.81 -2.37 0.43
CA PRO A 156 -35.48 -1.71 -0.71
C PRO A 156 -35.75 -0.21 -0.49
N ASN A 157 -35.96 0.19 0.76
CA ASN A 157 -36.30 1.56 1.16
C ASN A 157 -35.16 2.25 1.94
N GLN A 158 -33.90 1.77 1.80
CA GLN A 158 -32.79 2.34 2.56
C GLN A 158 -32.58 3.82 2.23
N VAL A 159 -32.33 4.61 3.26
CA VAL A 159 -31.93 6.01 3.09
C VAL A 159 -30.56 6.03 2.41
N SER A 160 -30.52 6.59 1.20
CA SER A 160 -29.26 6.76 0.48
C SER A 160 -28.36 7.72 1.26
N ILE A 161 -27.15 7.26 1.54
CA ILE A 161 -26.10 8.10 2.13
C ILE A 161 -25.18 8.67 1.04
N ASP A 162 -24.24 9.52 1.44
CA ASP A 162 -23.18 9.96 0.54
C ASP A 162 -22.24 8.80 0.15
N LYS A 163 -22.49 8.26 -1.05
CA LYS A 163 -21.70 7.21 -1.69
C LYS A 163 -20.22 7.57 -1.81
N ARG A 164 -19.88 8.84 -2.14
CA ARG A 164 -18.48 9.25 -2.30
C ARG A 164 -17.75 9.22 -0.97
N ARG A 165 -18.40 9.70 0.09
CA ARG A 165 -17.86 9.63 1.45
C ARG A 165 -17.61 8.18 1.87
N TYR A 166 -18.60 7.30 1.65
CA TYR A 166 -18.45 5.87 1.95
C TYR A 166 -17.29 5.23 1.20
N GLN A 167 -17.25 5.37 -0.12
CA GLN A 167 -16.20 4.81 -0.97
C GLN A 167 -14.81 5.31 -0.60
N ARG A 168 -14.68 6.62 -0.30
CA ARG A 168 -13.42 7.20 0.16
C ARG A 168 -12.97 6.58 1.48
N LEU A 169 -13.87 6.42 2.46
CA LEU A 169 -13.52 5.85 3.76
C LEU A 169 -13.14 4.38 3.67
N VAL A 170 -13.96 3.57 3.00
CA VAL A 170 -13.66 2.14 2.80
C VAL A 170 -12.35 1.97 2.05
N GLY A 171 -12.11 2.75 0.98
CA GLY A 171 -10.84 2.70 0.23
C GLY A 171 -9.62 3.04 1.10
N ARG A 172 -9.74 4.02 2.01
CA ARG A 172 -8.66 4.33 2.97
C ARG A 172 -8.43 3.21 3.97
N LEU A 173 -9.49 2.62 4.51
CA LEU A 173 -9.37 1.51 5.45
C LEU A 173 -8.80 0.26 4.77
N MET A 174 -9.15 -0.01 3.51
CA MET A 174 -8.52 -1.06 2.71
C MET A 174 -7.02 -0.84 2.54
N TYR A 175 -6.59 0.41 2.39
CA TYR A 175 -5.16 0.71 2.35
C TYR A 175 -4.48 0.48 3.71
N LEU A 176 -5.15 0.78 4.82
CA LEU A 176 -4.67 0.50 6.18
C LEU A 176 -4.56 -1.02 6.46
N ALA A 177 -5.35 -1.84 5.78
CA ALA A 177 -5.34 -3.30 5.94
C ALA A 177 -3.98 -3.95 5.58
N HIS A 178 -3.09 -3.26 4.85
CA HIS A 178 -1.74 -3.76 4.52
C HIS A 178 -0.86 -4.00 5.75
N THR A 179 -1.13 -3.34 6.88
CA THR A 179 -0.46 -3.65 8.17
C THR A 179 -1.45 -4.07 9.27
N ARG A 180 -2.72 -4.27 8.91
CA ARG A 180 -3.83 -4.54 9.86
C ARG A 180 -4.66 -5.74 9.40
N PRO A 181 -4.11 -6.97 9.51
CA PRO A 181 -4.81 -8.19 9.10
C PRO A 181 -6.13 -8.42 9.86
N ASP A 182 -6.21 -7.90 11.08
CA ASP A 182 -7.40 -7.89 11.94
C ASP A 182 -8.60 -7.16 11.32
N LEU A 183 -8.38 -6.26 10.36
CA LEU A 183 -9.45 -5.55 9.65
C LEU A 183 -9.96 -6.31 8.41
N ALA A 184 -9.27 -7.36 7.96
CA ALA A 184 -9.51 -7.97 6.65
C ALA A 184 -10.96 -8.45 6.46
N TYR A 185 -11.51 -9.14 7.46
CA TYR A 185 -12.89 -9.62 7.41
C TYR A 185 -13.90 -8.47 7.39
N ALA A 186 -13.83 -7.56 8.36
CA ALA A 186 -14.74 -6.42 8.46
C ALA A 186 -14.76 -5.59 7.16
N LEU A 187 -13.57 -5.36 6.57
CA LEU A 187 -13.43 -4.65 5.29
C LEU A 187 -13.99 -5.44 4.11
N SER A 188 -13.84 -6.76 4.10
CA SER A 188 -14.46 -7.59 3.07
C SER A 188 -15.98 -7.51 3.10
N VAL A 189 -16.60 -7.34 4.27
CA VAL A 189 -18.06 -7.17 4.40
C VAL A 189 -18.48 -5.79 3.90
N VAL A 190 -17.93 -4.70 4.44
CA VAL A 190 -18.35 -3.34 4.06
C VAL A 190 -18.02 -3.02 2.59
N SER A 191 -16.96 -3.60 2.03
CA SER A 191 -16.61 -3.38 0.62
C SER A 191 -17.64 -3.92 -0.39
N GLN A 192 -18.55 -4.81 0.03
CA GLN A 192 -19.62 -5.34 -0.83
C GLN A 192 -20.63 -4.25 -1.22
N TYR A 193 -20.79 -3.22 -0.39
CA TYR A 193 -21.83 -2.21 -0.53
C TYR A 193 -21.34 -0.90 -1.15
N MET A 194 -20.18 -0.93 -1.81
CA MET A 194 -19.56 0.26 -2.44
C MET A 194 -20.42 0.90 -3.54
N HIS A 195 -21.34 0.15 -4.15
CA HIS A 195 -22.21 0.67 -5.21
C HIS A 195 -23.47 1.37 -4.66
N ASN A 196 -24.07 0.82 -3.61
CA ASN A 196 -25.33 1.29 -3.04
C ASN A 196 -25.30 1.20 -1.50
N PRO A 197 -24.50 2.06 -0.82
CA PRO A 197 -24.40 2.03 0.62
C PRO A 197 -25.63 2.69 1.27
N GLY A 198 -25.93 2.24 2.48
CA GLY A 198 -27.04 2.71 3.32
C GLY A 198 -26.56 3.00 4.74
N GLU A 199 -27.44 3.44 5.62
CA GLU A 199 -27.07 3.87 6.98
C GLU A 199 -26.41 2.76 7.80
N GLN A 200 -26.96 1.54 7.77
CA GLN A 200 -26.38 0.36 8.44
C GLN A 200 -24.93 0.10 7.99
N HIS A 201 -24.66 0.26 6.69
CA HIS A 201 -23.33 0.11 6.12
C HIS A 201 -22.37 1.17 6.63
N MET A 202 -22.81 2.44 6.74
CA MET A 202 -22.00 3.51 7.31
C MET A 202 -21.75 3.30 8.80
N ASN A 203 -22.75 2.85 9.55
CA ASN A 203 -22.60 2.54 10.97
C ASN A 203 -21.54 1.46 11.21
N ALA A 204 -21.50 0.43 10.36
CA ALA A 204 -20.43 -0.58 10.39
C ALA A 204 -19.04 0.02 10.12
N VAL A 205 -18.92 0.97 9.17
CA VAL A 205 -17.65 1.68 8.94
C VAL A 205 -17.26 2.55 10.15
N MET A 206 -18.22 3.23 10.78
CA MET A 206 -17.97 4.02 11.99
C MET A 206 -17.56 3.11 13.16
N HIS A 207 -18.11 1.91 13.26
CA HIS A 207 -17.67 0.88 14.22
C HIS A 207 -16.20 0.52 14.01
N ILE A 208 -15.78 0.25 12.76
CA ILE A 208 -14.37 -0.01 12.41
C ILE A 208 -13.46 1.16 12.84
N LEU A 209 -13.92 2.41 12.69
CA LEU A 209 -13.14 3.57 13.14
C LEU A 209 -13.01 3.64 14.67
N ARG A 210 -14.06 3.30 15.41
CA ARG A 210 -14.00 3.19 16.89
C ARG A 210 -13.02 2.08 17.31
N TYR A 211 -13.00 0.96 16.59
CA TYR A 211 -12.01 -0.09 16.79
C TYR A 211 -10.58 0.36 16.50
N LEU A 212 -10.38 1.11 15.41
CA LEU A 212 -9.08 1.62 15.04
C LEU A 212 -8.48 2.54 16.12
N LYS A 213 -9.33 3.30 16.81
CA LYS A 213 -8.93 4.20 17.91
C LYS A 213 -8.30 3.45 19.10
N ASN A 214 -8.67 2.19 19.36
CA ASN A 214 -8.11 1.42 20.47
C ASN A 214 -6.60 1.24 20.35
N ALA A 215 -6.11 0.97 19.14
CA ALA A 215 -4.70 0.74 18.87
C ALA A 215 -4.31 1.27 17.49
N PRO A 216 -4.13 2.60 17.32
CA PRO A 216 -3.80 3.19 16.02
C PRO A 216 -2.42 2.76 15.52
N GLY A 217 -1.50 2.42 16.44
CA GLY A 217 -0.14 1.96 16.11
C GLY A 217 0.01 0.45 15.92
N LYS A 218 -1.09 -0.32 15.97
CA LYS A 218 -1.05 -1.76 15.73
C LYS A 218 -0.54 -2.04 14.31
N GLY A 219 0.22 -3.13 14.17
CA GLY A 219 0.99 -3.42 12.98
C GLY A 219 1.39 -4.89 12.90
N ILE A 220 2.35 -5.19 12.02
CA ILE A 220 2.85 -6.54 11.78
C ILE A 220 4.34 -6.59 12.17
N LEU A 221 4.72 -7.58 12.97
CA LEU A 221 6.11 -7.87 13.30
C LEU A 221 6.61 -9.02 12.43
N PHE A 222 7.68 -8.75 11.66
CA PHE A 222 8.48 -9.77 11.00
C PHE A 222 9.65 -10.13 11.91
N ALA A 223 9.44 -11.17 12.73
CA ALA A 223 10.41 -11.68 13.68
C ALA A 223 11.57 -12.38 12.96
N LYS A 224 12.77 -12.25 13.54
CA LYS A 224 13.97 -12.95 13.09
C LYS A 224 13.91 -14.41 13.52
N ASN A 225 13.35 -15.26 12.67
CA ASN A 225 13.28 -16.70 12.92
C ASN A 225 14.40 -17.43 12.17
N VAL A 226 15.35 -18.00 12.92
CA VAL A 226 16.52 -18.70 12.36
C VAL A 226 16.21 -20.18 12.07
N ASN A 227 15.30 -20.77 12.85
CA ASN A 227 15.13 -22.23 12.90
C ASN A 227 13.82 -22.72 12.26
N HIS A 228 12.98 -21.82 11.76
CA HIS A 228 11.67 -22.17 11.21
C HIS A 228 11.54 -21.66 9.77
N GLN A 229 11.56 -22.58 8.81
CA GLN A 229 11.50 -22.27 7.38
C GLN A 229 10.26 -22.86 6.69
N SER A 230 9.28 -23.35 7.45
CA SER A 230 8.04 -23.85 6.86
C SER A 230 7.16 -22.71 6.35
N ILE A 231 6.32 -23.06 5.38
CA ILE A 231 5.20 -22.25 4.93
C ILE A 231 3.95 -22.88 5.52
N GLU A 232 3.20 -22.09 6.28
CA GLU A 232 1.93 -22.52 6.87
C GLU A 232 0.80 -21.71 6.26
N VAL A 233 -0.27 -22.39 5.89
CA VAL A 233 -1.46 -21.76 5.30
C VAL A 233 -2.66 -22.20 6.11
N TYR A 234 -3.36 -21.23 6.67
CA TYR A 234 -4.64 -21.41 7.32
C TYR A 234 -5.71 -20.89 6.39
N THR A 235 -6.76 -21.67 6.21
CA THR A 235 -7.91 -21.32 5.37
C THR A 235 -9.18 -21.59 6.13
N ASP A 236 -10.16 -20.71 5.98
CA ASP A 236 -11.49 -20.88 6.56
C ASP A 236 -12.54 -20.41 5.54
N ALA A 237 -13.72 -21.02 5.55
CA ALA A 237 -14.81 -20.66 4.66
C ALA A 237 -16.17 -20.89 5.33
N ASP A 238 -17.07 -19.93 5.16
CA ASP A 238 -18.46 -20.07 5.55
C ASP A 238 -19.28 -20.77 4.46
N TRP A 239 -20.50 -21.19 4.82
CA TRP A 239 -21.47 -21.72 3.87
C TRP A 239 -22.65 -20.77 3.73
N ALA A 240 -22.80 -20.17 2.53
CA ALA A 240 -23.90 -19.29 2.19
C ALA A 240 -24.17 -18.18 3.23
N GLY A 241 -23.10 -17.62 3.81
CA GLY A 241 -23.17 -16.64 4.90
C GLY A 241 -23.77 -15.30 4.49
N ALA A 242 -23.66 -14.92 3.22
CA ALA A 242 -24.22 -13.67 2.73
C ALA A 242 -25.75 -13.71 2.63
N VAL A 243 -26.40 -12.69 3.19
CA VAL A 243 -27.88 -12.59 3.22
C VAL A 243 -28.45 -12.35 1.82
N ASP A 244 -27.84 -11.45 1.05
CA ASP A 244 -28.40 -10.98 -0.22
C ASP A 244 -28.37 -12.06 -1.34
N ASP A 245 -27.29 -12.82 -1.45
CA ASP A 245 -27.01 -13.69 -2.60
C ASP A 245 -26.59 -15.11 -2.21
N ARG A 246 -26.58 -15.44 -0.91
CA ARG A 246 -26.23 -16.76 -0.38
C ARG A 246 -24.84 -17.24 -0.82
N ARG A 247 -23.94 -16.32 -1.18
CA ARG A 247 -22.54 -16.65 -1.50
C ARG A 247 -21.73 -16.84 -0.22
N SER A 248 -20.73 -17.71 -0.33
CA SER A 248 -19.78 -17.99 0.75
C SER A 248 -18.67 -16.94 0.84
N THR A 249 -18.19 -16.70 2.05
CA THR A 249 -16.96 -15.97 2.32
C THR A 249 -15.84 -16.95 2.62
N SER A 250 -14.71 -16.79 1.95
CA SER A 250 -13.48 -17.55 2.18
C SER A 250 -12.38 -16.62 2.67
N SER A 251 -11.54 -17.10 3.57
CA SER A 251 -10.39 -16.37 4.08
C SER A 251 -9.16 -17.25 4.16
N TYR A 252 -7.99 -16.62 4.09
CA TYR A 252 -6.73 -17.31 4.31
C TYR A 252 -5.69 -16.42 4.98
N PHE A 253 -4.74 -17.06 5.66
CA PHE A 253 -3.52 -16.47 6.20
C PHE A 253 -2.34 -17.36 5.81
N THR A 254 -1.27 -16.76 5.30
CA THR A 254 -0.04 -17.47 4.96
C THR A 254 1.12 -16.93 5.80
N PHE A 255 1.75 -17.85 6.52
CA PHE A 255 2.95 -17.60 7.29
C PHE A 255 4.16 -18.19 6.57
N VAL A 256 5.27 -17.44 6.57
CA VAL A 256 6.57 -17.92 6.08
C VAL A 256 7.56 -17.75 7.22
N GLY A 257 8.04 -18.87 7.77
CA GLY A 257 8.92 -18.85 8.94
C GLY A 257 8.29 -18.12 10.12
N CYS A 258 7.06 -18.50 10.49
CA CYS A 258 6.22 -17.89 11.54
C CYS A 258 5.86 -16.40 11.36
N ASN A 259 6.21 -15.79 10.21
CA ASN A 259 5.85 -14.41 9.92
C ASN A 259 4.65 -14.35 8.99
N LEU A 260 3.62 -13.59 9.34
CA LEU A 260 2.45 -13.39 8.49
C LEU A 260 2.84 -12.55 7.26
N VAL A 261 2.73 -13.14 6.07
CA VAL A 261 3.15 -12.49 4.81
C VAL A 261 1.98 -12.12 3.92
N THR A 262 0.92 -12.95 3.89
CA THR A 262 -0.28 -12.65 3.11
C THR A 262 -1.53 -13.08 3.85
N TRP A 263 -2.61 -12.32 3.65
CA TRP A 263 -3.92 -12.60 4.23
C TRP A 263 -5.00 -12.01 3.34
N LYS A 264 -6.19 -12.62 3.37
CA LYS A 264 -7.35 -12.09 2.65
C LYS A 264 -8.63 -12.66 3.24
N SER A 265 -9.68 -11.86 3.20
CA SER A 265 -11.08 -12.32 3.32
C SER A 265 -11.81 -11.91 2.06
N LYS A 266 -12.56 -12.83 1.45
CA LYS A 266 -13.19 -12.63 0.15
C LYS A 266 -14.49 -13.43 0.04
N LYS A 267 -15.54 -12.74 -0.40
CA LYS A 267 -16.78 -13.32 -0.93
C LYS A 267 -16.66 -13.63 -2.43
#